data_AF-A0AAW8PYX8-F1
#
_entry.id   AF-A0AAW8PYX8-F1
#
_cell.length_a   1.000
_cell.length_b   1.000
_cell.length_c   1.000
_cell.angle_alpha   90.00
_cell.angle_beta   90.00
_cell.angle_gamma   90.00
#
_symmetry.space_group_name_H-M   'P 1'
#
loop_
_entity.id
_entity.type
_entity.pdbx_description
1 polymer ?
#
loop_
_entity_poly.entity_id
_entity_poly.type
_entity_poly.pdbx_seq_one_letter_code
_entity_poly.pdbx_strand_id
1 'polypeptide(L)'
;MARSITITTGAWQKDLEMTITVLDEELFAKECEDINKFFCFADQRVRTHGSHAKAGLALFAKECFQQIAFNDFKDIDWLVRQFDWGQGEGIEGYPSIEGLGIKITSIDSWFLDESEFGIED
;
A
#
# COMPACT_ATOMS: atom_id res chain seq x y z
N MET A 1 13.00 16.59 7.46
CA MET A 1 12.28 17.18 6.32
C MET A 1 11.37 16.10 5.79
N ALA A 2 10.07 16.37 5.59
CA ALA A 2 9.16 15.37 5.02
C ALA A 2 9.44 15.21 3.51
N ARG A 3 9.50 13.96 3.02
CA ARG A 3 9.63 13.66 1.59
C ARG A 3 8.42 12.89 1.10
N SER A 4 8.09 13.05 -0.17
CA SER A 4 7.03 12.29 -0.84
C SER A 4 7.64 11.17 -1.68
N ILE A 5 6.98 10.01 -1.68
CA ILE A 5 7.33 8.86 -2.52
C ILE A 5 6.08 8.48 -3.31
N THR A 6 6.22 8.42 -4.64
CA THR A 6 5.18 7.96 -5.55
C THR A 6 5.51 6.54 -6.00
N ILE A 7 4.54 5.65 -5.88
CA ILE A 7 4.66 4.21 -6.15
C ILE A 7 3.66 3.87 -7.24
N THR A 8 4.12 3.24 -8.32
CA THR A 8 3.28 2.87 -9.46
C THR A 8 3.30 1.37 -9.73
N THR A 9 2.21 0.82 -10.29
CA THR A 9 2.12 -0.59 -10.72
C THR A 9 1.46 -0.71 -12.10
N GLY A 10 2.04 -1.47 -13.04
CA GLY A 10 1.44 -1.71 -14.36
C GLY A 10 2.37 -2.39 -15.38
N ALA A 11 1.80 -3.21 -16.26
CA ALA A 11 2.44 -3.70 -17.49
C ALA A 11 1.60 -3.41 -18.76
N TRP A 12 0.28 -3.24 -18.63
CA TRP A 12 -0.63 -2.84 -19.71
C TRP A 12 -1.76 -1.94 -19.16
N GLN A 13 -1.85 -0.74 -19.73
CA GLN A 13 -2.98 0.21 -19.82
C GLN A 13 -3.60 0.94 -18.61
N LYS A 14 -3.34 0.61 -17.34
CA LYS A 14 -3.66 1.54 -16.23
C LYS A 14 -2.60 1.43 -15.13
N ASP A 15 -1.67 2.38 -15.10
CA ASP A 15 -0.72 2.52 -14.01
C ASP A 15 -1.50 2.95 -12.76
N LEU A 16 -1.63 2.07 -11.77
CA LEU A 16 -2.14 2.47 -10.45
C LEU A 16 -1.05 3.25 -9.73
N GLU A 17 -1.36 4.43 -9.23
CA GLU A 17 -0.43 5.26 -8.47
C GLU A 17 -0.85 5.39 -7.00
N MET A 18 0.13 5.38 -6.10
CA MET A 18 -0.03 5.75 -4.70
C MET A 18 1.06 6.73 -4.32
N THR A 19 0.70 7.85 -3.69
CA THR A 19 1.66 8.77 -3.10
C THR A 19 1.58 8.72 -1.59
N ILE A 20 2.75 8.59 -0.96
CA ILE A 20 2.92 8.64 0.50
C ILE A 20 3.85 9.79 0.87
N THR A 21 3.61 10.40 2.03
CA THR A 21 4.54 11.33 2.68
C THR A 21 5.18 10.64 3.86
N VAL A 22 6.51 10.59 3.89
CA VAL A 22 7.29 10.05 5.00
C VAL A 22 7.42 11.11 6.08
N LEU A 23 6.98 10.77 7.30
CA LEU A 23 6.98 11.65 8.47
C LEU A 23 8.20 11.36 9.38
N ASP A 24 8.59 10.08 9.48
CA ASP A 24 9.76 9.62 10.22
C ASP A 24 10.57 8.63 9.35
N GLU A 25 11.78 9.03 8.92
CA GLU A 25 12.63 8.22 8.04
C GLU A 25 13.21 6.98 8.72
N GLU A 26 13.62 7.09 9.99
CA GLU A 26 14.28 5.99 10.69
C GLU A 26 13.28 4.89 10.99
N LEU A 27 12.09 5.30 11.48
CA LEU A 27 10.97 4.39 11.69
C LEU A 27 10.51 3.77 10.37
N PHE A 28 10.29 4.58 9.33
CA PHE A 28 9.84 4.09 8.02
C PHE A 28 10.79 3.06 7.42
N ALA A 29 12.10 3.33 7.43
CA ALA A 29 13.09 2.41 6.89
C ALA A 29 13.13 1.08 7.67
N LYS A 30 13.09 1.16 9.00
CA LYS A 30 13.08 -0.02 9.88
C LYS A 30 11.83 -0.87 9.66
N GLU A 31 10.65 -0.26 9.72
CA GLU A 31 9.39 -0.98 9.60
C GLU A 31 9.21 -1.58 8.20
N CYS A 32 9.66 -0.91 7.14
CA CYS A 32 9.71 -1.52 5.81
C CYS A 32 10.62 -2.76 5.78
N GLU A 33 11.77 -2.74 6.43
CA GLU A 33 12.63 -3.91 6.53
C GLU A 33 11.97 -5.06 7.32
N ASP A 34 11.30 -4.73 8.42
CA ASP A 34 10.59 -5.68 9.27
C ASP A 34 9.41 -6.34 8.53
N ILE A 35 8.61 -5.58 7.77
CA ILE A 35 7.57 -6.12 6.88
C ILE A 35 8.17 -7.17 5.93
N ASN A 36 9.29 -6.87 5.29
CA ASN A 36 9.88 -7.82 4.35
C ASN A 36 10.36 -9.11 5.03
N LYS A 37 10.92 -9.01 6.24
CA LYS A 37 11.46 -10.14 7.00
C LYS A 37 10.37 -10.98 7.67
N PHE A 38 9.21 -10.39 7.97
CA PHE A 38 8.07 -11.10 8.54
C PHE A 38 7.58 -12.22 7.61
N PHE A 39 7.48 -11.94 6.31
CA PHE A 39 7.01 -12.92 5.33
C PHE A 39 8.13 -13.82 4.78
N CYS A 40 7.80 -15.07 4.49
CA CYS A 40 8.71 -16.01 3.82
C CYS A 40 9.29 -15.43 2.51
N PHE A 41 10.47 -15.91 2.09
CA PHE A 41 11.15 -15.49 0.86
C PHE A 41 11.67 -14.04 0.86
N ALA A 42 12.01 -13.48 2.03
CA ALA A 42 12.56 -12.14 2.17
C ALA A 42 13.78 -11.89 1.27
N ASP A 43 14.73 -12.82 1.25
CA ASP A 43 15.95 -12.72 0.42
C ASP A 43 15.65 -12.73 -1.08
N GLN A 44 14.60 -13.44 -1.51
CA GLN A 44 14.19 -13.45 -2.91
C GLN A 44 13.68 -12.08 -3.33
N ARG A 45 12.83 -11.43 -2.51
CA ARG A 45 12.35 -10.07 -2.79
C ARG A 45 13.47 -9.04 -2.77
N VAL A 46 14.48 -9.21 -1.91
CA VAL A 46 15.68 -8.34 -1.90
C VAL A 46 16.42 -8.42 -3.23
N ARG A 47 16.54 -9.60 -3.84
CA ARG A 47 17.15 -9.74 -5.18
C ARG A 47 16.39 -8.97 -6.26
N THR A 48 15.07 -8.83 -6.12
CA THR A 48 14.22 -8.08 -7.05
C THR A 48 14.25 -6.57 -6.81
N HIS A 49 14.16 -6.14 -5.55
CA HIS A 49 13.97 -4.71 -5.19
C HIS A 49 15.26 -4.01 -4.71
N GLY A 50 16.35 -4.76 -4.54
CA GLY A 50 17.69 -4.26 -4.22
C GLY A 50 17.99 -4.01 -2.73
N SER A 51 16.99 -4.04 -1.85
CA SER A 51 17.17 -3.92 -0.38
C SER A 51 15.95 -4.45 0.37
N HIS A 52 16.09 -4.74 1.67
CA HIS A 52 14.95 -5.18 2.48
C HIS A 52 13.88 -4.09 2.60
N ALA A 53 14.28 -2.84 2.86
CA ALA A 53 13.34 -1.72 2.95
C ALA A 53 12.54 -1.52 1.66
N LYS A 54 13.18 -1.52 0.48
CA LYS A 54 12.45 -1.41 -0.81
C LYS A 54 11.53 -2.61 -1.06
N ALA A 55 11.94 -3.81 -0.67
CA ALA A 55 11.12 -5.01 -0.79
C ALA A 55 9.88 -4.96 0.12
N GLY A 56 10.01 -4.46 1.35
CA GLY A 56 8.87 -4.31 2.25
C GLY A 56 7.95 -3.18 1.85
N LEU A 57 8.48 -2.06 1.34
CA LEU A 57 7.67 -1.01 0.75
C LEU A 57 6.82 -1.53 -0.42
N ALA A 58 7.39 -2.42 -1.26
CA ALA A 58 6.65 -3.05 -2.35
C ALA A 58 5.54 -3.98 -1.85
N LEU A 59 5.77 -4.73 -0.76
CA LEU A 59 4.73 -5.55 -0.11
C LEU A 59 3.61 -4.68 0.48
N PHE A 60 3.97 -3.64 1.21
CA PHE A 60 3.02 -2.68 1.77
C PHE A 60 2.16 -2.03 0.68
N ALA A 61 2.78 -1.57 -0.40
CA ALA A 61 2.06 -0.98 -1.53
C ALA A 61 1.12 -2.00 -2.19
N LYS A 62 1.58 -3.23 -2.39
CA LYS A 62 0.74 -4.32 -2.92
C LYS A 62 -0.50 -4.52 -2.03
N GLU A 63 -0.32 -4.61 -0.72
CA GLU A 63 -1.44 -4.78 0.22
C GLU A 63 -2.42 -3.60 0.12
N CYS A 64 -1.92 -2.36 0.11
CA CYS A 64 -2.76 -1.17 -0.04
C CYS A 64 -3.62 -1.21 -1.30
N PHE A 65 -3.02 -1.53 -2.45
CA PHE A 65 -3.76 -1.66 -3.70
C PHE A 65 -4.77 -2.81 -3.66
N GLN A 66 -4.43 -3.95 -3.05
CA GLN A 66 -5.36 -5.08 -2.92
C GLN A 66 -6.57 -4.73 -2.04
N GLN A 67 -6.37 -3.94 -0.98
CA GLN A 67 -7.43 -3.53 -0.08
C GLN A 67 -8.44 -2.58 -0.76
N ILE A 68 -7.97 -1.68 -1.63
CA ILE A 68 -8.80 -0.65 -2.26
C ILE A 68 -9.27 -0.99 -3.68
N ALA A 69 -8.71 -2.02 -4.32
CA ALA A 69 -9.09 -2.40 -5.69
C ALA A 69 -10.56 -2.83 -5.81
N PHE A 70 -11.12 -2.62 -7.02
CA PHE A 70 -12.47 -3.03 -7.42
C PHE A 70 -13.58 -2.48 -6.50
N ASN A 71 -13.48 -1.21 -6.12
CA ASN A 71 -14.43 -0.61 -5.19
C ASN A 71 -14.57 0.90 -5.39
N ASP A 72 -15.82 1.38 -5.42
CA ASP A 72 -16.14 2.81 -5.60
C ASP A 72 -16.36 3.56 -4.27
N PHE A 73 -16.31 2.86 -3.13
CA PHE A 73 -16.71 3.35 -1.80
C PHE A 73 -15.58 3.34 -0.76
N LYS A 74 -14.46 2.67 -1.05
CA LYS A 74 -13.30 2.62 -0.15
C LYS A 74 -12.40 3.82 -0.42
N ASP A 75 -12.27 4.68 0.57
CA ASP A 75 -11.38 5.83 0.54
C ASP A 75 -10.10 5.59 1.35
N ILE A 76 -9.23 6.60 1.42
CA ILE A 76 -7.98 6.55 2.18
C ILE A 76 -8.25 6.31 3.67
N ASP A 77 -9.29 6.92 4.24
CA ASP A 77 -9.61 6.77 5.66
C ASP A 77 -10.03 5.33 5.98
N TRP A 78 -10.83 4.71 5.10
CA TRP A 78 -11.16 3.30 5.18
C TRP A 78 -9.88 2.44 5.12
N LEU A 79 -8.99 2.71 4.15
CA LEU A 79 -7.74 1.97 3.98
C LEU A 79 -6.85 2.07 5.23
N VAL A 80 -6.66 3.28 5.77
CA VAL A 80 -5.87 3.51 6.98
C VAL A 80 -6.40 2.68 8.15
N ARG A 81 -7.73 2.57 8.27
CA ARG A 81 -8.39 1.81 9.32
C ARG A 81 -8.10 0.32 9.26
N GLN A 82 -7.88 -0.25 8.07
CA GLN A 82 -7.49 -1.66 7.89
C GLN A 82 -6.09 -1.99 8.42
N PHE A 83 -5.30 -1.01 8.83
CA PHE A 83 -4.02 -1.24 9.49
C PHE A 83 -4.08 -0.95 11.00
N ASP A 84 -5.25 -0.60 11.53
CA ASP A 84 -5.43 -0.19 12.93
C ASP A 84 -5.79 -1.37 13.84
N TRP A 85 -4.76 -1.93 14.47
CA TRP A 85 -4.90 -2.96 15.51
C TRP A 85 -5.67 -2.48 16.75
N GLY A 86 -5.63 -1.18 17.06
CA GLY A 86 -6.35 -0.60 18.20
C GLY A 86 -7.87 -0.61 18.00
N GLN A 87 -8.32 -0.66 16.74
CA GLN A 87 -9.73 -0.79 16.35
C GLN A 87 -10.12 -2.24 16.02
N GLY A 88 -9.19 -3.20 16.09
CA GLY A 88 -9.42 -4.61 15.78
C GLY A 88 -9.37 -4.95 14.28
N GLU A 89 -8.90 -4.03 13.44
CA GLU A 89 -8.92 -4.13 11.96
C GLU A 89 -7.53 -4.40 11.36
N GLY A 90 -6.49 -4.57 12.19
CA GLY A 90 -5.11 -4.65 11.72
C GLY A 90 -4.80 -5.89 10.86
N ILE A 91 -4.06 -5.68 9.78
CA ILE A 91 -3.58 -6.75 8.90
C ILE A 91 -2.26 -7.32 9.45
N GLU A 92 -2.23 -8.64 9.67
CA GLU A 92 -1.06 -9.36 10.15
C GLU A 92 0.19 -9.11 9.29
N GLY A 93 1.31 -8.85 9.95
CA GLY A 93 2.58 -8.56 9.29
C GLY A 93 2.77 -7.10 8.87
N TYR A 94 1.79 -6.23 9.13
CA TYR A 94 1.88 -4.80 8.87
C TYR A 94 1.63 -3.97 10.13
N PRO A 95 2.42 -2.90 10.36
CA PRO A 95 2.12 -1.89 11.38
C PRO A 95 0.94 -1.01 10.95
N SER A 96 0.43 -0.19 11.88
CA SER A 96 -0.49 0.90 11.51
C SER A 96 0.21 1.91 10.61
N ILE A 97 -0.57 2.71 9.85
CA ILE A 97 -0.01 3.74 8.96
C ILE A 97 0.84 4.75 9.74
N GLU A 98 0.39 5.14 10.93
CA GLU A 98 1.17 5.97 11.86
C GLU A 98 2.41 5.24 12.39
N GLY A 99 2.27 3.96 12.75
CA GLY A 99 3.37 3.12 13.21
C GLY A 99 4.45 2.86 12.14
N LEU A 100 4.09 2.96 10.86
CA LEU A 100 5.01 2.93 9.72
C LEU A 100 5.73 4.27 9.51
N GLY A 101 5.34 5.34 10.21
CA GLY A 101 5.95 6.66 10.09
C GLY A 101 5.58 7.40 8.80
N ILE A 102 4.41 7.13 8.21
CA ILE A 102 3.97 7.73 6.94
C ILE A 102 2.55 8.30 7.01
N LYS A 103 2.18 9.02 5.95
CA LYS A 103 0.81 9.38 5.61
C LYS A 103 0.55 9.03 4.14
N ILE A 104 -0.55 8.33 3.85
CA ILE A 104 -1.01 8.14 2.47
C ILE A 104 -1.72 9.42 2.02
N THR A 105 -1.29 10.02 0.91
CA THR A 105 -1.84 11.27 0.39
C THR A 105 -2.76 11.08 -0.81
N SER A 106 -2.49 10.06 -1.61
CA SER A 106 -3.35 9.66 -2.73
C SER A 106 -3.12 8.18 -3.02
N ILE A 107 -4.16 7.52 -3.51
CA ILE A 107 -4.09 6.15 -4.02
C ILE A 107 -5.18 5.98 -5.06
N ASP A 108 -4.81 5.40 -6.21
CA ASP A 108 -5.75 5.01 -7.24
C ASP A 108 -6.39 3.66 -6.91
N SER A 109 -7.61 3.47 -7.38
CA SER A 109 -8.29 2.18 -7.40
C SER A 109 -8.84 1.88 -8.79
N TRP A 110 -9.07 0.59 -9.06
CA TRP A 110 -9.82 0.18 -10.24
C TRP A 110 -11.31 0.29 -9.96
N PHE A 111 -12.00 1.02 -10.83
CA PHE A 111 -13.43 1.25 -10.78
C PHE A 111 -14.11 0.60 -11.99
N LEU A 112 -15.36 0.18 -11.80
CA LEU A 112 -16.27 -0.16 -12.88
C LEU A 112 -17.29 0.97 -12.93
N ASP A 113 -17.38 1.67 -14.06
CA ASP A 113 -18.32 2.77 -14.22
C ASP A 113 -19.70 2.18 -14.56
N GLU A 114 -20.74 2.51 -13.77
CA GLU A 114 -22.09 2.00 -14.00
C GLU A 114 -22.63 2.36 -15.38
N SER A 115 -22.15 3.46 -15.98
CA SER A 115 -22.53 3.90 -17.32
C SER A 115 -21.92 3.05 -18.45
N GLU A 116 -20.92 2.20 -18.16
CA GLU A 116 -20.36 1.24 -19.11
C GLU A 116 -21.22 -0.03 -19.25
N PHE A 117 -22.20 -0.24 -18.37
CA PHE A 117 -23.05 -1.43 -18.39
C PHE A 117 -24.24 -1.25 -19.34
N GLY A 118 -24.31 -2.11 -20.36
CA GLY A 118 -25.53 -2.29 -21.15
C GLY A 118 -26.53 -3.18 -20.40
N ILE A 119 -27.78 -2.71 -20.27
CA ILE A 119 -28.89 -3.48 -19.71
C ILE A 119 -29.84 -3.80 -20.86
N GLU A 120 -30.05 -5.09 -21.13
CA GLU A 120 -31.02 -5.61 -22.10
C GLU A 120 -32.16 -6.31 -21.34
N ASP A 121 -33.42 -6.09 -21.76
CA ASP A 121 -34.62 -6.74 -21.19
C ASP A 121 -34.91 -8.12 -21.82
#